data_AF-A0A346PL89-F1
#
_entry.id   AF-A0A346PL89-F1
#
_cell.length_a   1.000
_cell.length_b   1.000
_cell.length_c   1.000
_cell.angle_alpha   90.00
_cell.angle_beta   90.00
_cell.angle_gamma   90.00
#
_symmetry.space_group_name_H-M   'P 1'
#
loop_
_entity.id
_entity.type
_entity.pdbx_description
1 polymer ?
#
loop_
_entity_poly.entity_id
_entity_poly.type
_entity_poly.pdbx_seq_one_letter_code
_entity_poly.pdbx_strand_id
1 'polypeptide(L)'
;MSSITRILRGLLASVVGIVVIGLLATIVFTVTIFVVSTGAGLAGYEPSADYVVLAASLIVVAVILTGGFTPRLSGGRDDDSSDGFDDRTYN
;
A
#
# COMPACT_ATOMS: atom_id res chain seq x y z
N MET A 1 31.11 13.10 3.02
CA MET A 1 29.94 13.43 3.87
C MET A 1 28.59 13.30 3.14
N SER A 2 28.52 13.38 1.80
CA SER A 2 27.25 13.27 1.05
C SER A 2 26.61 11.86 1.04
N SER A 3 27.41 10.79 1.06
CA SER A 3 26.89 9.41 0.99
C SER A 3 26.12 8.98 2.24
N ILE A 4 26.58 9.37 3.43
CA ILE A 4 25.94 9.02 4.71
C ILE A 4 24.57 9.70 4.81
N THR A 5 24.48 10.99 4.48
CA THR A 5 23.20 11.72 4.49
C THR A 5 22.20 11.15 3.49
N ARG A 6 22.65 10.65 2.34
CA ARG A 6 21.79 10.00 1.34
C ARG A 6 21.20 8.69 1.88
N ILE A 7 22.01 7.87 2.55
CA ILE A 7 21.56 6.62 3.16
C ILE A 7 20.56 6.90 4.29
N LEU A 8 20.86 7.86 5.17
CA LEU A 8 19.97 8.24 6.27
C LEU A 8 18.62 8.77 5.78
N ARG A 9 18.61 9.56 4.69
CA ARG A 9 17.37 9.99 4.03
C ARG A 9 16.57 8.83 3.45
N GLY A 10 17.24 7.87 2.82
CA GLY A 10 16.60 6.66 2.30
C GLY A 10 15.98 5.80 3.41
N LEU A 11 16.70 5.63 4.53
CA LEU A 11 16.19 4.91 5.70
C LEU A 11 14.99 5.62 6.33
N LEU A 12 15.05 6.94 6.49
CA LEU A 12 13.92 7.71 7.02
C LEU A 12 12.68 7.56 6.13
N ALA A 13 12.84 7.66 4.81
CA ALA A 13 11.75 7.44 3.87
C ALA A 13 11.16 6.01 3.97
N SER A 14 12.01 5.00 4.16
CA SER A 14 11.57 3.62 4.39
C SER A 14 10.77 3.48 5.68
N VAL A 15 11.24 4.06 6.79
CA VAL A 15 10.52 4.03 8.08
C VAL A 15 9.16 4.69 7.95
N VAL A 16 9.09 5.87 7.33
CA VAL A 16 7.82 6.56 7.08
C VAL A 16 6.90 5.69 6.23
N GLY A 17 7.43 5.04 5.18
CA GLY A 17 6.68 4.09 4.36
C GLY A 17 6.09 2.94 5.17
N ILE A 18 6.87 2.31 6.05
CA ILE A 18 6.42 1.23 6.93
C ILE A 18 5.30 1.73 7.87
N VAL A 19 5.46 2.91 8.46
CA VAL A 19 4.44 3.51 9.33
C VAL A 19 3.14 3.75 8.57
N VAL A 20 3.20 4.31 7.37
CA VAL A 20 2.03 4.55 6.52
C VAL A 20 1.32 3.24 6.17
N ILE A 21 2.08 2.21 5.77
CA ILE A 21 1.51 0.88 5.47
C ILE A 21 0.90 0.28 6.74
N GLY A 22 1.53 0.42 7.90
CA GLY A 22 1.00 -0.07 9.18
C GLY A 22 -0.33 0.60 9.57
N LEU A 23 -0.45 1.91 9.35
CA LEU A 23 -1.70 2.63 9.59
C LEU A 23 -2.81 2.15 8.64
N LEU A 24 -2.50 2.02 7.35
CA LEU A 24 -3.46 1.49 6.36
C LEU A 24 -3.89 0.06 6.72
N ALA A 25 -2.95 -0.81 7.08
CA ALA A 25 -3.22 -2.17 7.51
C ALA A 25 -4.17 -2.23 8.72
N THR A 26 -4.00 -1.32 9.69
CA THR A 26 -4.85 -1.25 10.89
C THR A 26 -6.30 -0.88 10.54
N ILE A 27 -6.47 0.08 9.63
CA ILE A 27 -7.80 0.49 9.14
C ILE A 27 -8.47 -0.68 8.42
N VAL A 28 -7.75 -1.32 7.49
CA VAL A 28 -8.27 -2.47 6.72
C VAL A 28 -8.62 -3.64 7.64
N PHE A 29 -7.78 -3.91 8.64
CA PHE A 29 -8.02 -4.97 9.61
C PHE A 29 -9.32 -4.76 10.39
N THR A 30 -9.58 -3.53 10.82
CA THR A 30 -10.82 -3.17 11.52
C THR A 30 -12.05 -3.40 10.65
N VAL A 31 -12.00 -2.99 9.38
CA VAL A 31 -13.08 -3.25 8.41
C VAL A 31 -13.23 -4.75 8.16
N THR A 32 -12.13 -5.49 8.10
CA THR A 32 -12.14 -6.93 7.84
C THR A 32 -12.79 -7.70 8.98
N ILE A 33 -12.55 -7.33 10.25
CA ILE A 33 -13.27 -7.91 11.40
C ILE A 33 -14.78 -7.79 11.23
N PHE A 34 -15.25 -6.59 10.85
CA PHE A 34 -16.67 -6.36 10.60
C PHE A 34 -17.21 -7.27 9.49
N VAL A 35 -16.52 -7.35 8.35
CA VAL A 35 -16.91 -8.21 7.23
C VAL A 35 -17.00 -9.68 7.64
N VAL A 36 -16.00 -10.19 8.36
CA VAL A 36 -15.96 -11.59 8.82
C VAL A 36 -17.07 -11.87 9.82
N SER A 37 -17.27 -10.99 10.81
CA SER A 37 -18.30 -11.16 11.83
C SER A 37 -19.71 -11.12 11.23
N THR A 38 -19.98 -10.16 10.34
CA THR A 38 -21.27 -10.05 9.66
C THR A 38 -21.49 -11.24 8.72
N GLY A 39 -20.47 -11.65 7.96
CA GLY A 39 -20.55 -12.81 7.07
C GLY A 39 -20.87 -14.10 7.83
N ALA A 40 -20.25 -14.31 8.99
CA ALA A 40 -20.54 -15.47 9.85
C ALA A 40 -21.98 -15.44 10.37
N GLY A 41 -22.47 -14.28 10.82
CA GLY A 41 -23.85 -14.13 11.28
C GLY A 41 -24.88 -14.42 10.18
N LEU A 42 -24.63 -13.96 8.95
CA LEU A 42 -25.50 -14.27 7.79
C LEU A 42 -25.52 -15.77 7.44
N ALA A 43 -24.43 -16.48 7.72
CA ALA A 43 -24.32 -17.92 7.51
C ALA A 43 -24.84 -18.75 8.70
N GLY A 44 -25.34 -18.11 9.77
CA GLY A 44 -25.86 -18.78 10.96
C GLY A 44 -24.77 -19.32 11.89
N TYR A 45 -23.55 -18.80 11.81
CA TYR A 45 -22.45 -19.16 12.72
C TYR A 45 -22.23 -18.08 13.79
N GLU A 46 -21.88 -18.51 15.00
CA GLU A 46 -21.40 -17.66 16.09
C GLU A 46 -19.92 -17.97 16.38
N PRO A 47 -18.98 -17.39 15.62
CA PRO A 47 -17.56 -17.59 15.84
C PRO A 47 -17.10 -16.91 17.13
N SER A 48 -16.08 -17.47 17.78
CA SER A 48 -15.39 -16.79 18.87
C SER A 48 -14.62 -15.55 18.36
N ALA A 49 -14.42 -14.57 19.24
CA ALA A 49 -13.69 -13.36 18.91
C ALA A 49 -12.26 -13.65 18.41
N ASP A 50 -11.59 -14.63 19.03
CA ASP A 50 -10.23 -15.05 18.64
C ASP A 50 -10.18 -15.57 17.20
N TYR A 51 -11.21 -16.31 16.76
CA TYR A 51 -11.31 -16.79 15.39
C TYR A 51 -11.49 -15.63 14.40
N VAL A 52 -12.37 -14.67 14.71
CA VAL A 52 -12.61 -13.51 13.85
C VAL A 52 -11.34 -12.69 13.68
N VAL A 53 -10.61 -12.45 14.77
CA VAL A 53 -9.32 -11.73 14.77
C VAL A 53 -8.27 -12.47 13.94
N LEU A 54 -8.13 -13.79 14.15
CA LEU A 54 -7.18 -14.61 13.40
C LEU A 54 -7.52 -14.60 11.89
N ALA A 55 -8.76 -14.88 11.53
CA ALA A 55 -9.20 -14.88 10.13
C ALA A 55 -9.00 -13.51 9.47
N ALA A 56 -9.39 -12.42 10.14
CA ALA A 56 -9.19 -11.07 9.64
C ALA A 56 -7.70 -10.74 9.45
N SER A 57 -6.84 -11.18 10.37
CA SER A 57 -5.39 -10.95 10.27
C SER A 57 -4.77 -11.67 9.06
N LEU A 58 -5.18 -12.92 8.80
CA LEU A 58 -4.72 -13.69 7.65
C LEU A 58 -5.20 -13.07 6.32
N ILE A 59 -6.45 -12.61 6.26
CA ILE A 59 -6.99 -11.92 5.09
C ILE A 59 -6.20 -10.63 4.83
N VAL A 60 -5.97 -9.81 5.85
CA VAL A 60 -5.22 -8.55 5.72
C VAL A 60 -3.80 -8.80 5.23
N VAL A 61 -3.10 -9.79 5.80
CA VAL A 61 -1.77 -10.19 5.33
C VAL A 61 -1.80 -10.62 3.86
N ALA A 62 -2.77 -11.44 3.45
CA ALA A 62 -2.91 -11.88 2.07
C ALA A 62 -3.15 -10.70 1.12
N VAL A 63 -4.03 -9.76 1.47
CA VAL A 63 -4.35 -8.60 0.65
C VAL A 63 -3.14 -7.65 0.52
N ILE A 64 -2.39 -7.44 1.60
CA ILE A 64 -1.18 -6.61 1.58
C ILE A 64 -0.11 -7.24 0.68
N LEU A 65 0.15 -8.54 0.84
CA LEU A 65 1.20 -9.25 0.08
C LEU A 65 0.87 -9.39 -1.41
N THR A 66 -0.41 -9.58 -1.76
CA THR A 66 -0.85 -9.72 -3.15
C THR A 66 -0.97 -8.38 -3.89
N GLY A 67 -0.74 -7.25 -3.21
CA GLY A 67 -0.85 -5.93 -3.83
C GLY A 67 -2.29 -5.44 -4.02
N GLY A 68 -3.26 -5.96 -3.26
CA GLY A 68 -4.65 -5.48 -3.30
C GLY A 68 -4.78 -3.97 -3.03
N PHE A 69 -3.76 -3.36 -2.43
CA PHE A 69 -3.65 -1.93 -2.18
C PHE A 69 -2.47 -1.25 -2.88
N THR A 70 -1.85 -1.85 -3.90
CA THR A 70 -0.82 -1.11 -4.67
C THR A 70 -1.49 0.14 -5.23
N PRO A 71 -1.22 1.35 -4.70
CA PRO A 71 -1.86 2.53 -5.23
C PRO A 71 -1.29 2.65 -6.63
N ARG A 72 -2.16 2.68 -7.65
CA ARG A 72 -1.74 3.18 -8.95
C ARG A 72 -1.40 4.65 -8.72
N LEU A 73 -0.14 4.91 -8.41
CA LEU A 73 0.45 6.24 -8.35
C LEU A 73 0.58 6.77 -9.79
N SER A 74 -0.50 6.73 -10.57
CA SER A 74 -0.64 7.54 -11.79
C SER A 74 -0.98 8.96 -11.36
N GLY A 75 -0.09 9.57 -10.60
CA GLY A 75 -0.06 11.00 -10.30
C GLY A 75 1.03 11.60 -11.19
N GLY A 76 0.59 12.34 -12.20
CA GLY A 76 1.37 12.81 -13.34
C GLY A 76 2.75 13.39 -13.02
N ARG A 77 3.73 12.93 -13.79
CA ARG A 77 4.67 13.83 -14.46
C ARG A 77 4.39 13.69 -15.95
N ASP A 78 3.55 14.58 -16.46
CA ASP A 78 3.70 15.04 -17.83
C ASP A 78 5.04 15.80 -17.86
N ASP A 79 6.15 15.09 -18.08
CA ASP A 79 7.35 15.72 -18.62
C ASP A 79 7.10 15.87 -20.14
N ASP A 80 6.15 16.74 -20.48
CA ASP A 80 6.08 17.36 -21.78
C ASP A 80 6.84 18.69 -21.66
N SER A 81 8.15 18.65 -21.91
CA SER A 81 8.97 19.82 -22.22
C SER A 81 10.35 19.40 -22.70
N SER A 82 10.61 19.72 -23.97
CA SER A 82 11.90 19.82 -24.64
C SER A 82 12.68 18.53 -24.91
N ASP A 83 12.22 17.76 -25.89
CA ASP A 83 13.15 17.25 -26.91
C ASP A 83 12.72 17.85 -28.25
N GLY A 84 13.16 19.10 -28.45
CA GLY A 84 13.18 19.69 -29.78
C GLY A 84 14.02 18.78 -30.65
N PHE A 85 13.36 18.05 -31.55
CA PHE A 85 14.02 17.43 -32.68
C PHE A 85 14.71 18.55 -33.45
N ASP A 86 16.01 18.70 -33.19
CA ASP A 86 16.91 19.49 -34.02
C ASP A 86 16.79 18.93 -35.44
N ASP A 87 15.97 19.63 -36.23
CA ASP A 87 15.87 19.55 -37.67
C ASP A 87 17.25 19.86 -38.27
N ARG A 88 18.10 18.83 -38.35
CA ARG A 88 19.38 18.89 -39.08
C ARG A 88 19.16 18.52 -40.54
N THR A 89 18.11 19.03 -41.15
CA THR A 89 17.91 18.93 -42.60
C THR A 89 18.33 20.26 -43.24
N TYR A 90 19.34 20.17 -44.13
CA TYR A 90 19.88 21.18 -45.05
C TYR A 90 21.07 22.05 -44.58
N ASN A 91 22.30 21.61 -44.89
CA ASN A 91 23.15 22.14 -45.98
C ASN A 91 24.52 21.44 -45.97
#